data_AF-A0A7V9PGY1-F1
#
_entry.id   AF-A0A7V9PGY1-F1
#
_cell.length_a   1.000
_cell.length_b   1.000
_cell.length_c   1.000
_cell.angle_alpha   90.00
_cell.angle_beta   90.00
_cell.angle_gamma   90.00
#
_symmetry.space_group_name_H-M   'P 1'
#
loop_
_entity.id
_entity.type
_entity.pdbx_description
1 polymer ?
#
loop_
_entity_poly.entity_id
_entity_poly.type
_entity_poly.pdbx_seq_one_letter_code
_entity_poly.pdbx_strand_id
1 'polypeptide(L)'
;MATTPSVLGSAARDAGEIAAELRREFDVALQQRYGTQAQPDPVLATLFHAFATQIGRLYKEAEYAFPLGVLDDLLAGLGMPPRLAQPAQTVVTFSGITQRERLPLETELVGTARSGERFDFVPDDSIELAPTELRFAAVYENGRLTTISGARPVKGGSFTMPSTAALALGSAAPALFLALDADPAHISGLGLLLETLPLGGPVAQAFERTPWHLLD
;
A
#
# COMPACT_ATOMS: atom_id res chain seq x y z
N MET A 1 18.50 -12.23 -9.00
CA MET A 1 18.36 -12.67 -7.60
C MET A 1 19.57 -12.16 -6.85
N ALA A 2 19.42 -11.06 -6.10
CA ALA A 2 20.49 -10.48 -5.32
C ALA A 2 20.35 -10.99 -3.88
N THR A 3 21.35 -11.73 -3.40
CA THR A 3 21.50 -12.16 -2.02
C THR A 3 21.93 -10.97 -1.17
N THR A 4 21.03 -10.49 -0.32
CA THR A 4 21.34 -9.48 0.70
C THR A 4 22.31 -10.09 1.72
N PRO A 5 23.46 -9.47 2.03
CA PRO A 5 24.36 -9.99 3.05
C PRO A 5 23.76 -9.78 4.44
N SER A 6 23.78 -10.84 5.27
CA SER A 6 23.40 -10.79 6.68
C SER A 6 24.31 -9.82 7.43
N VAL A 7 23.71 -8.84 8.13
CA VAL A 7 24.40 -7.77 8.87
C VAL A 7 24.79 -8.22 10.29
N LEU A 8 24.49 -9.47 10.67
CA LEU A 8 24.94 -10.08 11.91
C LEU A 8 26.11 -11.01 11.60
N GLY A 9 27.32 -10.60 11.97
CA GLY A 9 28.53 -11.40 11.77
C GLY A 9 28.42 -12.79 12.41
N SER A 10 28.66 -13.82 11.59
CA SER A 10 29.07 -15.19 11.96
C SER A 10 28.50 -15.80 13.26
N ALA A 11 27.18 -15.69 13.51
CA ALA A 11 26.57 -16.33 14.67
C ALA A 11 26.05 -17.75 14.40
N ALA A 12 25.96 -18.16 13.13
CA ALA A 12 25.60 -19.53 12.76
C ALA A 12 26.81 -20.47 12.93
N ARG A 13 27.13 -20.85 14.18
CA ARG A 13 28.06 -21.94 14.45
C ARG A 13 27.47 -23.25 13.93
N ASP A 14 28.27 -24.01 13.19
CA ASP A 14 27.85 -25.31 12.69
C ASP A 14 27.69 -26.31 13.85
N ALA A 15 26.83 -27.32 13.69
CA ALA A 15 26.59 -28.34 14.71
C ALA A 15 27.88 -29.07 15.11
N GLY A 16 28.85 -29.17 14.20
CA GLY A 16 30.19 -29.70 14.51
C GLY A 16 30.99 -28.83 15.48
N GLU A 17 30.93 -27.51 15.34
CA GLU A 17 31.62 -26.57 16.24
C GLU A 17 30.99 -26.56 17.63
N ILE A 18 29.66 -26.59 17.70
CA ILE A 18 28.93 -26.66 18.97
C ILE A 18 29.22 -27.98 19.69
N ALA A 19 29.26 -29.11 18.97
CA ALA A 19 29.60 -30.40 19.56
C ALA A 19 31.05 -30.46 20.07
N ALA A 20 32.00 -29.85 19.37
CA ALA A 20 33.40 -29.78 19.80
C ALA A 20 33.55 -28.95 21.08
N GLU A 21 32.84 -27.83 21.18
CA GLU A 21 32.86 -26.97 22.38
C GLU A 21 32.19 -27.65 23.58
N LEU A 22 31.02 -28.29 23.38
CA LEU A 22 30.34 -29.07 24.43
C LEU A 22 31.23 -30.18 24.99
N ARG A 23 31.99 -30.85 24.12
CA ARG A 23 32.94 -31.88 24.52
C ARG A 23 34.07 -31.29 25.36
N ARG A 24 34.61 -30.14 24.94
CA ARG A 24 35.69 -29.44 25.66
C ARG A 24 35.24 -29.01 27.06
N GLU A 25 34.05 -28.41 27.17
CA GLU A 25 33.47 -28.01 28.45
C GLU A 25 33.18 -29.22 29.35
N PHE A 26 32.69 -30.32 28.77
CA PHE A 26 32.48 -31.56 29.51
C PHE A 26 33.79 -32.12 30.06
N ASP A 27 34.86 -32.15 29.26
CA ASP A 27 36.18 -32.63 29.69
C ASP A 27 36.75 -31.78 30.84
N VAL A 28 36.61 -30.46 30.75
CA VAL A 28 37.01 -29.52 31.82
C VAL A 28 36.19 -29.76 33.09
N ALA A 29 34.87 -29.88 32.98
CA ALA A 29 33.99 -30.11 34.13
C ALA A 29 34.25 -31.48 34.80
N LEU A 30 34.52 -32.51 34.00
CA LEU A 30 34.80 -33.86 34.49
C LEU A 30 36.13 -33.90 35.24
N GLN A 31 37.16 -33.23 34.71
CA GLN A 31 38.47 -33.11 35.36
C GLN A 31 38.36 -32.33 36.68
N GLN A 32 37.62 -31.22 36.70
CA GLN A 32 37.43 -30.42 37.92
C GLN A 32 36.66 -31.15 39.02
N ARG A 33 35.67 -31.97 38.65
CA ARG A 33 34.75 -32.59 39.61
C ARG A 33 35.17 -33.99 40.07
N TYR A 34 35.86 -34.74 39.21
CA TYR A 34 36.19 -36.13 39.46
C TYR A 34 37.68 -36.46 39.30
N GLY A 35 38.52 -35.49 38.88
CA GLY A 35 39.97 -35.67 38.74
C GLY A 35 40.38 -36.63 37.62
N THR A 36 39.46 -37.00 36.74
CA THR A 36 39.67 -37.96 35.66
C THR A 36 39.54 -37.27 34.30
N GLN A 37 40.12 -37.87 33.25
CA GLN A 37 39.88 -37.48 31.87
C GLN A 37 38.84 -38.40 31.24
N ALA A 38 37.97 -37.84 30.41
CA ALA A 38 36.98 -38.64 29.68
C ALA A 38 37.68 -39.51 28.63
N GLN A 39 37.34 -40.79 28.60
CA GLN A 39 37.74 -41.67 27.49
C GLN A 39 36.84 -41.41 26.28
N PRO A 40 37.35 -41.57 25.04
CA PRO A 40 36.55 -41.41 23.84
C PRO A 40 35.43 -42.46 23.80
N ASP A 41 34.20 -42.01 24.07
CA ASP A 41 32.98 -42.82 24.07
C ASP A 41 32.09 -42.46 22.86
N PRO A 42 31.79 -43.42 21.95
CA PRO A 42 30.95 -43.18 20.78
C PRO A 42 29.49 -42.83 21.12
N VAL A 43 28.97 -43.30 22.26
CA VAL A 43 27.61 -42.97 22.71
C VAL A 43 27.56 -41.51 23.16
N LEU A 44 28.55 -41.09 23.96
CA LEU A 44 28.67 -39.70 24.38
C LEU A 44 28.89 -38.74 23.21
N ALA A 45 29.70 -39.14 22.22
CA ALA A 45 29.88 -38.36 20.99
C ALA A 45 28.57 -38.18 20.20
N THR A 46 27.74 -39.23 20.14
CA THR A 46 26.42 -39.17 19.49
C THR A 46 25.47 -38.24 20.25
N LEU A 47 25.50 -38.26 21.58
CA LEU A 47 24.70 -37.37 22.42
C LEU A 47 25.10 -35.90 22.24
N PHE A 48 26.40 -35.59 22.24
CA PHE A 48 26.86 -34.22 21.97
C PHE A 48 26.45 -33.73 20.58
N HIS A 49 26.54 -34.59 19.57
CA HIS A 49 26.15 -34.23 18.22
C HIS A 49 24.62 -34.00 18.08
N ALA A 50 23.81 -34.87 18.69
CA ALA A 50 22.35 -34.72 18.71
C ALA A 50 21.92 -33.43 19.44
N PHE A 51 22.56 -33.12 20.57
CA PHE A 51 22.29 -31.91 21.33
C PHE A 51 22.74 -30.65 20.59
N ALA A 52 23.93 -30.68 19.98
CA ALA A 52 24.42 -29.61 19.12
C ALA A 52 23.51 -29.34 17.92
N THR A 53 22.90 -30.39 17.35
CA THR A 53 21.94 -30.25 16.25
C THR A 53 20.66 -29.56 16.71
N GLN A 54 20.14 -29.87 17.90
CA GLN A 54 18.97 -29.20 18.46
C GLN A 54 19.26 -27.74 18.80
N ILE A 55 20.41 -27.47 19.42
CA ILE A 55 20.87 -26.10 19.72
C ILE A 55 21.04 -25.29 18.42
N GLY A 56 21.66 -25.87 17.40
CA GLY A 56 21.85 -25.21 16.10
C GLY A 56 20.53 -24.87 15.41
N ARG A 57 19.49 -25.70 15.56
CA ARG A 57 18.14 -25.38 15.08
C ARG A 57 17.52 -24.20 15.82
N LEU A 58 17.63 -24.19 17.15
CA LEU A 58 17.13 -23.09 17.98
C LEU A 58 17.83 -21.76 17.67
N TYR A 59 19.15 -21.77 17.48
CA TYR A 59 19.89 -20.56 17.08
C TYR A 59 19.47 -20.05 15.71
N LYS A 60 19.25 -20.96 14.75
CA LYS A 60 18.73 -20.57 13.43
C LYS A 60 17.33 -19.96 13.53
N GLU A 61 16.42 -20.56 14.29
CA GLU A 61 15.08 -19.99 14.50
C GLU A 61 15.15 -18.63 15.23
N ALA A 62 16.02 -18.50 16.23
CA ALA A 62 16.25 -17.25 16.93
C ALA A 62 16.85 -16.16 16.01
N GLU A 63 17.75 -16.51 15.10
CA GLU A 63 18.36 -15.57 14.14
C GLU A 63 17.32 -14.90 13.23
N TYR A 64 16.21 -15.59 12.90
CA TYR A 64 15.14 -15.01 12.09
C TYR A 64 14.02 -14.37 12.92
N ALA A 65 13.65 -14.96 14.06
CA ALA A 65 12.50 -14.51 14.85
C ALA A 65 12.83 -13.33 15.78
N PHE A 66 14.03 -13.28 16.37
CA PHE A 66 14.41 -12.21 17.29
C PHE A 66 14.48 -10.82 16.62
N PRO A 67 15.08 -10.64 15.43
CA PRO A 67 15.24 -9.30 14.87
C PRO A 67 13.93 -8.60 14.52
N LEU A 68 12.90 -9.35 14.10
CA LEU A 68 11.61 -8.77 13.71
C LEU A 68 10.76 -8.38 14.92
N GLY A 69 10.60 -9.29 15.89
CA GLY A 69 9.84 -8.99 17.11
C GLY A 69 10.49 -7.90 17.97
N VAL A 70 11.83 -7.91 18.09
CA VAL A 70 12.56 -6.87 18.82
C VAL A 70 12.49 -5.52 18.12
N LEU A 71 12.47 -5.47 16.79
CA LEU A 71 12.30 -4.22 16.06
C LEU A 71 10.93 -3.60 16.34
N ASP A 72 9.86 -4.39 16.33
CA ASP A 72 8.52 -3.91 16.65
C ASP A 72 8.41 -3.43 18.10
N ASP A 73 9.02 -4.15 19.05
CA ASP A 73 9.08 -3.74 20.46
C ASP A 73 9.91 -2.46 20.66
N LEU A 74 11.01 -2.29 19.92
CA LEU A 74 11.81 -1.05 19.93
C LEU A 74 11.04 0.12 19.33
N LEU A 75 10.33 -0.08 18.23
CA LEU A 75 9.47 0.94 17.62
C LEU A 75 8.36 1.35 18.60
N ALA A 76 7.72 0.39 19.26
CA ALA A 76 6.72 0.64 20.29
C ALA A 76 7.31 1.39 21.50
N GLY A 77 8.49 0.99 21.98
CA GLY A 77 9.19 1.65 23.09
C GLY A 77 9.63 3.09 22.78
N LEU A 78 9.90 3.39 21.50
CA LEU A 78 10.17 4.74 21.00
C LEU A 78 8.90 5.58 20.78
N GLY A 79 7.72 5.03 21.07
CA GLY A 79 6.42 5.67 20.83
C GLY A 79 6.09 5.83 19.35
N MET A 80 6.74 5.08 18.46
CA MET A 80 6.42 5.11 17.04
C MET A 80 5.13 4.31 16.79
N PRO A 81 4.20 4.86 16.00
CA PRO A 81 2.98 4.14 15.66
C PRO A 81 3.32 2.87 14.86
N PRO A 82 2.57 1.77 15.06
CA PRO A 82 2.78 0.54 14.31
C PRO A 82 2.59 0.79 12.81
N ARG A 83 3.45 0.17 12.00
CA ARG A 83 3.32 0.22 10.54
C ARG A 83 2.24 -0.75 10.10
N LEU A 84 1.00 -0.30 10.10
CA LEU A 84 -0.10 -1.05 9.52
C LEU A 84 -0.06 -0.93 8.00
N ALA A 85 -0.32 -2.03 7.30
CA ALA A 85 -0.58 -1.97 5.87
C ALA A 85 -1.80 -1.07 5.64
N GLN A 86 -1.67 -0.10 4.74
CA GLN A 86 -2.81 0.73 4.35
C GLN A 86 -3.66 -0.05 3.33
N PRO A 87 -4.99 -0.07 3.50
CA PRO A 87 -5.87 -0.71 2.52
C PRO A 87 -5.71 -0.01 1.16
N ALA A 88 -5.74 -0.80 0.09
CA ALA A 88 -5.74 -0.23 -1.25
C ALA A 88 -7.04 0.55 -1.46
N GLN A 89 -6.93 1.78 -1.96
CA GLN A 89 -8.05 2.62 -2.36
C GLN A 89 -7.95 2.88 -3.86
N THR A 90 -9.10 2.93 -4.54
CA THR A 90 -9.17 3.20 -5.97
C THR A 90 -10.50 3.85 -6.30
N VAL A 91 -10.54 4.56 -7.43
CA VAL A 91 -11.76 5.18 -7.93
C VAL A 91 -12.20 4.39 -9.16
N VAL A 92 -13.50 4.11 -9.22
CA VAL A 92 -14.13 3.47 -10.38
C VAL A 92 -15.12 4.41 -11.04
N THR A 93 -15.29 4.26 -12.35
CA THR A 93 -16.30 4.98 -13.12
C THR A 93 -17.31 3.99 -13.67
N PHE A 94 -18.60 4.24 -13.41
CA PHE A 94 -19.70 3.46 -13.98
C PHE A 94 -20.11 4.05 -15.33
N SER A 95 -20.35 3.21 -16.33
CA SER A 95 -20.78 3.62 -17.67
C SER A 95 -21.89 2.73 -18.17
N GLY A 96 -22.66 3.21 -19.17
CA GLY A 96 -23.81 2.46 -19.70
C GLY A 96 -25.06 2.51 -18.81
N ILE A 97 -25.14 3.47 -17.89
CA ILE A 97 -26.29 3.69 -17.03
C ILE A 97 -27.43 4.32 -17.84
N THR A 98 -28.55 3.61 -17.97
CA THR A 98 -29.73 4.06 -18.74
C THR A 98 -30.86 4.61 -17.88
N GLN A 99 -30.87 4.26 -16.59
CA GLN A 99 -31.82 4.72 -15.59
C GLN A 99 -31.12 4.88 -14.24
N ARG A 100 -31.78 5.54 -13.28
CA ARG A 100 -31.21 5.65 -11.93
C ARG A 100 -31.10 4.30 -11.26
N GLU A 101 -29.97 4.09 -10.61
CA GLU A 101 -29.68 2.89 -9.85
C GLU A 101 -28.97 3.29 -8.56
N ARG A 102 -29.34 2.66 -7.46
CA ARG A 102 -28.63 2.84 -6.19
C ARG A 102 -27.58 1.76 -6.07
N LEU A 103 -26.34 2.14 -5.78
CA LEU A 103 -25.25 1.25 -5.43
C LEU A 103 -25.14 1.20 -3.90
N PRO A 104 -25.51 0.08 -3.24
CA PRO A 104 -25.34 -0.09 -1.81
C PRO A 104 -23.86 -0.15 -1.39
N LEU A 105 -23.59 0.19 -0.14
CA LEU A 105 -22.26 0.11 0.48
C LEU A 105 -21.69 -1.32 0.45
N GLU A 106 -22.58 -2.32 0.49
CA GLU A 106 -22.23 -3.73 0.53
C GLU A 106 -21.91 -4.30 -0.86
N THR A 107 -21.94 -3.48 -1.91
CA THR A 107 -21.67 -3.94 -3.27
C THR A 107 -20.21 -4.32 -3.40
N GLU A 108 -19.94 -5.60 -3.64
CA GLU A 108 -18.59 -6.10 -3.87
C GLU A 108 -18.09 -5.69 -5.26
N LEU A 109 -17.00 -4.94 -5.29
CA LEU A 109 -16.28 -4.56 -6.50
C LEU A 109 -14.99 -5.37 -6.58
N VAL A 110 -14.77 -6.06 -7.69
CA VAL A 110 -13.64 -6.98 -7.83
C VAL A 110 -12.57 -6.37 -8.73
N GLY A 111 -11.37 -6.20 -8.19
CA GLY A 111 -10.18 -5.80 -8.94
C GLY A 111 -9.20 -6.97 -9.10
N THR A 112 -8.63 -7.11 -10.30
CA THR A 112 -7.56 -8.09 -10.56
C THR A 112 -6.26 -7.36 -10.83
N ALA A 113 -5.25 -7.60 -10.01
CA ALA A 113 -3.91 -7.05 -10.22
C ALA A 113 -3.20 -7.72 -11.39
N ARG A 114 -2.13 -7.08 -11.89
CA ARG A 114 -1.29 -7.65 -12.96
C ARG A 114 -0.61 -8.97 -12.56
N SER A 115 -0.43 -9.21 -11.26
CA SER A 115 0.03 -10.47 -10.69
C SER A 115 -0.98 -11.61 -10.81
N GLY A 116 -2.25 -11.30 -11.10
CA GLY A 116 -3.37 -12.25 -11.08
C GLY A 116 -4.07 -12.34 -9.72
N GLU A 117 -3.59 -11.63 -8.71
CA GLU A 117 -4.25 -11.55 -7.40
C GLU A 117 -5.57 -10.79 -7.52
N ARG A 118 -6.58 -11.29 -6.80
CA ARG A 118 -7.91 -10.71 -6.72
C ARG A 118 -8.04 -9.91 -5.42
N PHE A 119 -8.59 -8.71 -5.54
CA PHE A 119 -8.90 -7.82 -4.44
C PHE A 119 -10.39 -7.51 -4.49
N ASP A 120 -11.03 -7.62 -3.33
CA ASP A 120 -12.43 -7.24 -3.17
C ASP A 120 -12.47 -5.87 -2.50
N PHE A 121 -13.21 -4.96 -3.11
CA PHE A 121 -13.42 -3.58 -2.68
C PHE A 121 -14.89 -3.36 -2.36
N VAL A 122 -15.16 -2.40 -1.49
CA VAL A 122 -16.50 -1.90 -1.21
C VAL A 122 -16.50 -0.39 -1.44
N PRO A 123 -17.62 0.20 -1.90
CA PRO A 123 -17.78 1.64 -1.93
C PRO A 123 -17.59 2.25 -0.55
N ASP A 124 -17.08 3.49 -0.49
CA ASP A 124 -16.95 4.23 0.77
C ASP A 124 -18.31 4.75 1.28
N ASP A 125 -19.28 4.95 0.37
CA ASP A 125 -20.66 5.34 0.68
C ASP A 125 -21.65 4.71 -0.31
N SER A 126 -22.93 4.68 0.04
CA SER A 126 -23.99 4.37 -0.90
C SER A 126 -24.19 5.52 -1.88
N ILE A 127 -24.03 5.25 -3.17
CA ILE A 127 -24.13 6.26 -4.22
C ILE A 127 -25.32 6.00 -5.13
N GLU A 128 -25.87 7.07 -5.71
CA GLU A 128 -26.85 6.96 -6.78
C GLU A 128 -26.18 7.18 -8.12
N LEU A 129 -26.29 6.17 -8.98
CA LEU A 129 -25.86 6.21 -10.36
C LEU A 129 -26.99 6.82 -11.20
N ALA A 130 -26.65 7.79 -12.04
CA ALA A 130 -27.58 8.44 -12.94
C ALA A 130 -27.01 8.49 -14.37
N PRO A 131 -27.85 8.44 -15.42
CA PRO A 131 -27.42 8.64 -16.80
C PRO A 131 -26.84 10.06 -16.96
N THR A 132 -25.52 10.18 -16.85
CA THR A 132 -24.80 11.45 -16.91
C THR A 132 -23.56 11.28 -17.77
N GLU A 133 -23.37 12.18 -18.75
CA GLU A 133 -22.17 12.19 -19.58
C GLU A 133 -21.45 13.54 -19.52
N LEU A 134 -20.15 13.52 -19.27
CA LEU A 134 -19.31 14.71 -19.37
C LEU A 134 -19.12 15.10 -20.84
N ARG A 135 -19.72 16.21 -21.25
CA ARG A 135 -19.68 16.75 -22.62
C ARG A 135 -18.54 17.70 -22.86
N PHE A 136 -18.13 18.45 -21.83
CA PHE A 136 -17.04 19.40 -21.90
C PHE A 136 -16.40 19.58 -20.53
N ALA A 137 -15.09 19.70 -20.50
CA ALA A 137 -14.35 20.11 -19.33
C ALA A 137 -13.18 21.01 -19.74
N ALA A 138 -13.01 22.13 -19.05
CA ALA A 138 -11.89 23.03 -19.26
C ALA A 138 -11.50 23.80 -18.00
N VAL A 139 -10.22 24.07 -17.85
CA VAL A 139 -9.69 24.93 -16.79
C VAL A 139 -9.41 26.30 -17.38
N TYR A 140 -9.94 27.34 -16.75
CA TYR A 140 -9.53 28.71 -16.99
C TYR A 140 -8.52 29.15 -15.95
N GLU A 141 -7.34 29.54 -16.40
CA GLU A 141 -6.28 30.06 -15.53
C GLU A 141 -5.39 31.02 -16.34
N ASN A 142 -4.95 32.13 -15.73
CA ASN A 142 -4.00 33.07 -16.33
C ASN A 142 -4.43 33.58 -17.73
N GLY A 143 -5.71 33.87 -17.92
CA GLY A 143 -6.23 34.36 -19.20
C GLY A 143 -6.34 33.29 -20.29
N ARG A 144 -6.17 32.01 -19.94
CA ARG A 144 -6.21 30.89 -20.88
C ARG A 144 -7.24 29.87 -20.43
N LEU A 145 -8.02 29.37 -21.39
CA LEU A 145 -8.91 28.24 -21.22
C LEU A 145 -8.25 27.01 -21.85
N THR A 146 -7.97 25.99 -21.05
CA THR A 146 -7.37 24.73 -21.51
C THR A 146 -8.39 23.61 -21.37
N THR A 147 -8.78 22.98 -22.48
CA THR A 147 -9.71 21.84 -22.47
C THR A 147 -9.03 20.59 -21.91
N ILE A 148 -9.76 19.85 -21.09
CA ILE A 148 -9.31 18.60 -20.48
C ILE A 148 -9.75 17.43 -21.37
N SER A 149 -8.87 16.45 -21.58
CA SER A 149 -9.20 15.19 -22.27
C SER A 149 -10.27 14.39 -21.51
N GLY A 150 -11.06 13.60 -22.23
CA GLY A 150 -11.99 12.64 -21.63
C GLY A 150 -13.46 13.05 -21.70
N ALA A 151 -13.75 14.32 -22.00
CA ALA A 151 -15.09 14.75 -22.36
C ALA A 151 -15.52 14.14 -23.70
N ARG A 152 -16.76 13.63 -23.76
CA ARG A 152 -17.35 13.03 -24.96
C ARG A 152 -18.29 14.05 -25.62
N PRO A 153 -17.90 14.67 -26.75
CA PRO A 153 -18.82 15.54 -27.48
C PRO A 153 -20.03 14.74 -27.98
N VAL A 154 -21.16 15.44 -28.11
CA VAL A 154 -22.49 14.90 -28.40
C VAL A 154 -22.47 13.91 -29.58
N LYS A 155 -23.18 12.77 -29.41
CA LYS A 155 -23.50 11.72 -30.41
C LYS A 155 -22.51 11.58 -31.57
N GLY A 156 -21.47 10.76 -31.37
CA GLY A 156 -20.60 10.26 -32.45
C GLY A 156 -19.40 11.14 -32.80
N GLY A 157 -19.15 12.22 -32.04
CA GLY A 157 -17.93 13.01 -32.18
C GLY A 157 -16.70 12.33 -31.56
N SER A 158 -15.53 12.57 -32.14
CA SER A 158 -14.23 12.18 -31.55
C SER A 158 -13.97 12.93 -30.24
N PHE A 159 -13.23 12.33 -29.30
CA PHE A 159 -12.77 13.02 -28.09
C PHE A 159 -12.24 14.42 -28.40
N THR A 160 -12.65 15.41 -27.60
CA THR A 160 -12.10 16.75 -27.72
C THR A 160 -10.62 16.69 -27.33
N MET A 161 -9.73 16.92 -28.30
CA MET A 161 -8.30 17.01 -28.01
C MET A 161 -8.07 18.22 -27.09
N PRO A 162 -7.11 18.13 -26.16
CA PRO A 162 -6.68 19.28 -25.38
C PRO A 162 -6.31 20.43 -26.29
N SER A 163 -6.91 21.58 -26.03
CA SER A 163 -6.70 22.81 -26.78
C SER A 163 -6.66 23.97 -25.79
N THR A 164 -5.81 24.94 -26.07
CA THR A 164 -5.71 26.14 -25.25
C THR A 164 -6.15 27.34 -26.07
N ALA A 165 -7.13 28.09 -25.58
CA ALA A 165 -7.59 29.33 -26.16
C ALA A 165 -7.36 30.48 -25.18
N ALA A 166 -7.00 31.66 -25.68
CA ALA A 166 -7.01 32.87 -24.86
C ALA A 166 -8.48 33.25 -24.57
N LEU A 167 -8.81 33.49 -23.30
CA LEU A 167 -10.13 34.02 -22.92
C LEU A 167 -9.95 35.36 -22.21
N ALA A 168 -10.61 36.40 -22.72
CA ALA A 168 -10.62 37.75 -22.17
C ALA A 168 -11.56 37.87 -20.95
N LEU A 169 -11.42 36.96 -19.99
CA LEU A 169 -12.13 37.00 -18.69
C LEU A 169 -11.40 37.85 -17.64
N GLY A 170 -10.30 38.53 -17.98
CA GLY A 170 -9.56 39.43 -17.10
C GLY A 170 -8.75 38.70 -16.02
N SER A 171 -8.53 39.32 -14.86
CA SER A 171 -7.85 38.72 -13.69
C SER A 171 -8.82 37.85 -12.86
N ALA A 172 -9.68 37.08 -13.52
CA ALA A 172 -10.61 36.21 -12.83
C ALA A 172 -9.87 35.07 -12.11
N ALA A 173 -10.44 34.63 -10.98
CA ALA A 173 -9.93 33.47 -10.25
C ALA A 173 -9.91 32.22 -11.15
N PRO A 174 -9.03 31.24 -10.88
CA PRO A 174 -9.05 29.97 -11.57
C PRO A 174 -10.44 29.33 -11.51
N ALA A 175 -10.93 28.82 -12.64
CA ALA A 175 -12.28 28.26 -12.73
C ALA A 175 -12.28 26.96 -13.53
N LEU A 176 -13.07 26.00 -13.07
CA LEU A 176 -13.38 24.77 -13.79
C LEU A 176 -14.73 24.92 -14.50
N PHE A 177 -14.73 24.80 -15.81
CA PHE A 177 -15.93 24.78 -16.63
C PHE A 177 -16.28 23.34 -16.99
N LEU A 178 -17.46 22.89 -16.56
CA LEU A 178 -17.99 21.57 -16.89
C LEU A 178 -19.31 21.73 -17.64
N ALA A 179 -19.49 20.97 -18.71
CA ALA A 179 -20.80 20.74 -19.31
C ALA A 179 -21.15 19.26 -19.18
N LEU A 180 -22.28 18.98 -18.53
CA LEU A 180 -22.80 17.65 -18.31
C LEU A 180 -24.09 17.52 -19.10
N ASP A 181 -24.25 16.39 -19.78
CA ASP A 181 -25.52 15.96 -20.31
C ASP A 181 -26.15 15.04 -19.27
N ALA A 182 -27.05 15.63 -18.49
CA ALA A 182 -27.77 15.00 -17.39
C ALA A 182 -29.20 15.56 -17.35
N ASP A 183 -30.12 14.78 -16.77
CA ASP A 183 -31.42 15.32 -16.38
C ASP A 183 -31.20 16.46 -15.35
N PRO A 184 -31.82 17.65 -15.50
CA PRO A 184 -31.74 18.72 -14.52
C PRO A 184 -32.10 18.28 -13.09
N ALA A 185 -32.97 17.28 -12.93
CA ALA A 185 -33.31 16.71 -11.63
C ALA A 185 -32.15 15.96 -10.95
N HIS A 186 -31.09 15.63 -11.69
CA HIS A 186 -29.94 14.84 -11.19
C HIS A 186 -28.74 15.71 -10.77
N ILE A 187 -28.76 17.01 -11.05
CA ILE A 187 -27.62 17.89 -10.81
C ILE A 187 -27.31 18.02 -9.30
N SER A 188 -28.33 17.99 -8.44
CA SER A 188 -28.18 18.19 -6.99
C SER A 188 -27.57 17.01 -6.22
N GLY A 189 -27.21 15.92 -6.88
CA GLY A 189 -26.58 14.73 -6.27
C GLY A 189 -25.35 14.23 -7.02
N LEU A 190 -24.80 15.03 -7.93
CA LEU A 190 -23.68 14.64 -8.75
C LEU A 190 -22.37 14.67 -7.94
N GLY A 191 -21.74 13.50 -7.77
CA GLY A 191 -20.36 13.40 -7.29
C GLY A 191 -19.36 13.73 -8.40
N LEU A 192 -18.37 14.57 -8.10
CA LEU A 192 -17.24 14.85 -8.97
C LEU A 192 -15.95 14.49 -8.25
N LEU A 193 -15.18 13.58 -8.82
CA LEU A 193 -13.79 13.39 -8.42
C LEU A 193 -12.90 14.33 -9.22
N LEU A 194 -12.04 15.07 -8.51
CA LEU A 194 -11.06 15.98 -9.11
C LEU A 194 -9.66 15.59 -8.64
N GLU A 195 -8.89 14.97 -9.53
CA GLU A 195 -7.46 14.77 -9.31
C GLU A 195 -6.71 16.05 -9.70
N THR A 196 -6.30 16.83 -8.71
CA THR A 196 -5.56 18.08 -8.94
C THR A 196 -4.05 17.84 -8.75
N LEU A 197 -3.27 18.20 -9.77
CA LEU A 197 -1.81 18.26 -9.70
C LEU A 197 -1.35 19.69 -10.03
N PRO A 198 -0.45 20.29 -9.24
CA PRO A 198 0.16 19.77 -8.01
C PRO A 198 -0.81 19.77 -6.81
N LEU A 199 -0.60 18.82 -5.88
CA LEU A 199 -1.26 18.79 -4.58
C LEU A 199 -1.08 20.14 -3.86
N GLY A 200 -2.17 20.76 -3.41
CA GLY A 200 -2.15 22.08 -2.78
C GLY A 200 -1.95 23.27 -3.73
N GLY A 201 -2.07 23.06 -5.05
CA GLY A 201 -2.05 24.14 -6.05
C GLY A 201 -3.27 25.07 -5.97
N PRO A 202 -3.30 26.17 -6.76
CA PRO A 202 -4.36 27.18 -6.71
C PRO A 202 -5.78 26.61 -6.93
N VAL A 203 -5.92 25.58 -7.77
CA VAL A 203 -7.19 24.88 -7.99
C VAL A 203 -7.61 24.10 -6.75
N ALA A 204 -6.70 23.32 -6.14
CA ALA A 204 -6.99 22.59 -4.90
C ALA A 204 -7.41 23.53 -3.77
N GLN A 205 -6.66 24.62 -3.56
CA GLN A 205 -6.97 25.64 -2.55
C GLN A 205 -8.29 26.37 -2.82
N ALA A 206 -8.67 26.55 -4.09
CA ALA A 206 -9.95 27.13 -4.44
C ALA A 206 -11.10 26.20 -4.01
N PHE A 207 -10.95 24.88 -4.24
CA PHE A 207 -11.96 23.88 -3.85
C PHE A 207 -12.12 23.71 -2.34
N GLU A 208 -11.05 23.81 -1.56
CA GLU A 208 -11.11 23.79 -0.08
C GLU A 208 -12.01 24.88 0.52
N ARG A 209 -12.35 25.92 -0.26
CA ARG A 209 -13.21 27.03 0.17
C ARG A 209 -14.63 26.94 -0.38
N THR A 210 -14.95 25.86 -1.09
CA THR A 210 -16.27 25.65 -1.70
C THR A 210 -17.11 24.70 -0.85
N PRO A 211 -18.45 24.80 -0.90
CA PRO A 211 -19.34 23.86 -0.20
C PRO A 211 -19.29 22.42 -0.75
N TRP A 212 -18.52 22.18 -1.81
CA TRP A 212 -18.23 20.86 -2.37
C TRP A 212 -17.06 20.25 -1.59
N HIS A 213 -17.25 19.96 -0.31
CA HIS A 213 -16.22 19.28 0.48
C HIS A 213 -16.25 17.76 0.26
N LEU A 214 -15.05 17.18 0.20
CA LEU A 214 -14.73 15.77 -0.04
C LEU A 214 -15.35 14.85 1.02
N LEU A 215 -15.70 13.63 0.58
CA LEU A 215 -15.69 12.46 1.45
C LEU A 215 -14.23 12.26 1.89
N ASP A 216 -13.94 12.50 3.17
CA ASP A 216 -12.68 12.10 3.84
C ASP A 216 -12.70 10.60 4.15
#